data_AF-A0A6I7NMF1-F1
#
_entry.id   AF-A0A6I7NMF1-F1
#
_cell.length_a   1.000
_cell.length_b   1.000
_cell.length_c   1.000
_cell.angle_alpha   90.00
_cell.angle_beta   90.00
_cell.angle_gamma   90.00
#
_symmetry.space_group_name_H-M   'P 1'
#
loop_
_entity.id
_entity.type
_entity.pdbx_description
1 polymer ?
#
loop_
_entity_poly.entity_id
_entity_poly.type
_entity_poly.pdbx_seq_one_letter_code
_entity_poly.pdbx_strand_id
1 'polypeptide(L)'
;MTYINQLSNHQDQIVTLKGWLYNIRSSKAIHFLEVRDGTGLCQCIVGADDVTSEVFDAAGTLKQESSLEITGKVVKDERSVGGYELHATGLKVIHIAENYPITPKEHGVEFLMENRHLWLRSRKQWAAMRVRNEIIFAIHTFFQGRGFVQ
;
A
#
# COMPACT_ATOMS: atom_id res chain seq x y z
N MET A 1 -10.57 -12.19 0.36
CA MET A 1 -9.47 -11.24 0.65
C MET A 1 -9.12 -10.58 -0.67
N THR A 2 -9.16 -9.25 -0.73
CA THR A 2 -9.00 -8.49 -1.98
C THR A 2 -7.66 -7.78 -1.96
N TYR A 3 -6.95 -7.75 -3.10
CA TYR A 3 -5.72 -7.00 -3.26
C TYR A 3 -5.96 -5.67 -3.98
N ILE A 4 -5.08 -4.70 -3.76
CA ILE A 4 -5.19 -3.35 -4.33
C ILE A 4 -5.23 -3.38 -5.86
N ASN A 5 -4.45 -4.26 -6.50
CA ASN A 5 -4.45 -4.40 -7.96
C ASN A 5 -5.75 -5.00 -8.55
N GLN A 6 -6.71 -5.40 -7.71
CA GLN A 6 -8.00 -5.98 -8.11
C GLN A 6 -9.18 -5.05 -7.86
N LEU A 7 -8.97 -3.85 -7.30
CA LEU A 7 -10.05 -2.93 -6.92
C LEU A 7 -10.99 -2.56 -8.07
N SER A 8 -10.51 -2.54 -9.31
CA SER A 8 -11.35 -2.28 -10.49
C SER A 8 -12.49 -3.29 -10.67
N ASN A 9 -12.35 -4.50 -10.13
CA ASN A 9 -13.37 -5.55 -10.19
C ASN A 9 -14.39 -5.47 -9.05
N HIS A 10 -14.18 -4.53 -8.11
CA HIS A 10 -14.94 -4.41 -6.87
C HIS A 10 -15.54 -3.02 -6.68
N GLN A 11 -15.70 -2.24 -7.77
CA GLN A 11 -16.34 -0.93 -7.68
C GLN A 11 -17.69 -1.02 -6.96
N ASP A 12 -17.93 -0.08 -6.04
CA ASP A 12 -19.13 0.01 -5.21
C ASP A 12 -19.35 -1.13 -4.21
N GLN A 13 -18.42 -2.09 -4.11
CA GLN A 13 -18.48 -3.18 -3.14
C GLN A 13 -17.70 -2.86 -1.86
N ILE A 14 -18.07 -3.54 -0.77
CA ILE A 14 -17.30 -3.54 0.47
C ILE A 14 -16.19 -4.58 0.36
N VAL A 15 -14.94 -4.16 0.55
CA VAL A 15 -13.78 -5.04 0.56
C VAL A 15 -12.92 -4.79 1.80
N THR A 16 -12.11 -5.78 2.15
CA THR A 16 -11.08 -5.64 3.19
C THR A 16 -9.71 -5.73 2.55
N LEU A 17 -8.92 -4.67 2.72
CA LEU A 17 -7.51 -4.60 2.36
C LEU A 17 -6.65 -4.90 3.60
N LYS A 18 -5.53 -5.60 3.41
CA LYS A 18 -4.54 -5.85 4.46
C LYS A 18 -3.17 -5.43 3.96
N GLY A 19 -2.44 -4.68 4.76
CA GLY A 19 -1.17 -4.14 4.32
C GLY A 19 -0.49 -3.27 5.36
N TRP A 20 0.30 -2.33 4.87
CA TRP A 20 1.10 -1.41 5.66
C TRP A 20 0.76 0.04 5.30
N LEU A 21 0.73 0.90 6.29
CA LEU A 21 0.62 2.33 6.08
C LEU A 21 1.89 2.83 5.37
N TYR A 22 1.74 3.33 4.16
CA TYR A 22 2.82 3.95 3.40
C TYR A 22 3.00 5.42 3.78
N ASN A 23 1.89 6.15 3.89
CA ASN A 23 1.86 7.55 4.29
C ASN A 23 0.51 7.91 4.92
N ILE A 24 0.48 8.95 5.75
CA ILE A 24 -0.75 9.45 6.38
C ILE A 24 -0.81 10.97 6.29
N ARG A 25 -2.00 11.49 5.95
CA ARG A 25 -2.34 12.91 6.10
C ARG A 25 -3.59 13.01 6.95
N SER A 26 -3.58 13.87 7.96
CA SER A 26 -4.66 13.97 8.95
C SER A 26 -5.17 15.40 9.07
N SER A 27 -6.47 15.53 9.30
CA SER A 27 -7.11 16.76 9.77
C SER A 27 -8.02 16.44 10.95
N LYS A 28 -8.77 17.43 11.47
CA LYS A 28 -9.67 17.22 12.62
C LYS A 28 -10.78 16.19 12.38
N ALA A 29 -11.25 16.03 11.14
CA ALA A 29 -12.44 15.23 10.82
C ALA A 29 -12.16 14.06 9.87
N ILE A 30 -10.94 13.95 9.32
CA ILE A 30 -10.61 12.97 8.29
C ILE A 30 -9.14 12.57 8.34
N HIS A 31 -8.90 11.26 8.17
CA HIS A 31 -7.59 10.67 7.93
C HIS A 31 -7.51 10.11 6.51
N PHE A 32 -6.49 10.52 5.76
CA PHE A 32 -6.12 9.95 4.47
C PHE A 32 -4.95 9.00 4.68
N LEU A 33 -5.22 7.71 4.63
CA LEU A 33 -4.24 6.64 4.77
C LEU A 33 -3.84 6.13 3.39
N GLU A 34 -2.59 6.30 2.98
CA GLU A 34 -2.05 5.61 1.82
C GLU A 34 -1.60 4.21 2.26
N VAL A 35 -2.29 3.17 1.82
CA VAL A 35 -2.02 1.77 2.21
C VAL A 35 -1.34 1.03 1.06
N ARG A 36 -0.29 0.26 1.37
CA ARG A 36 0.36 -0.67 0.44
C ARG A 36 0.16 -2.11 0.86
N ASP A 37 -0.05 -3.01 -0.09
CA ASP A 37 -0.15 -4.46 0.15
C ASP A 37 0.92 -5.27 -0.63
N GLY A 38 1.77 -4.58 -1.40
CA GLY A 38 2.77 -5.18 -2.28
C GLY A 38 2.30 -5.36 -3.73
N THR A 39 0.98 -5.35 -3.99
CA THR A 39 0.40 -5.35 -5.34
C THR A 39 0.19 -3.93 -5.87
N GLY A 40 -0.06 -2.97 -4.97
CA GLY A 40 -0.21 -1.55 -5.29
C GLY A 40 -0.24 -0.63 -4.06
N LEU A 41 -0.72 0.59 -4.30
CA LEU A 41 -1.03 1.62 -3.31
C LEU A 41 -2.50 2.02 -3.46
N CYS A 42 -3.22 2.21 -2.36
CA CYS A 42 -4.60 2.65 -2.34
C CYS A 42 -4.75 3.77 -1.31
N GLN A 43 -5.37 4.89 -1.71
CA GLN A 43 -5.83 5.88 -0.74
C GLN A 43 -7.06 5.31 -0.02
N CYS A 44 -7.03 5.35 1.30
CA CYS A 44 -8.12 4.94 2.15
C CYS A 44 -8.54 6.13 3.03
N ILE A 45 -9.80 6.51 2.95
CA ILE A 45 -10.36 7.65 3.66
C ILE A 45 -11.08 7.14 4.91
N VAL A 46 -10.70 7.65 6.07
CA VAL A 46 -11.40 7.42 7.34
C VAL A 46 -11.99 8.74 7.81
N GLY A 47 -13.29 8.93 7.60
CA GLY A 47 -14.04 10.10 8.09
C GLY A 47 -14.58 9.85 9.50
N ALA A 48 -14.57 10.88 10.36
CA ALA A 48 -15.06 10.78 11.74
C ALA A 48 -16.54 10.38 11.82
N ASP A 49 -17.34 10.76 10.82
CA ASP A 49 -18.78 10.44 10.75
C ASP A 49 -19.05 9.06 10.12
N ASP A 50 -18.05 8.43 9.50
CA ASP A 50 -18.19 7.16 8.75
C ASP A 50 -17.84 5.93 9.61
N VAL A 51 -17.16 6.13 10.74
CA VAL A 51 -16.69 5.07 11.65
C VAL A 51 -16.94 5.43 13.11
N THR A 52 -16.73 4.49 14.03
CA THR A 52 -16.82 4.80 15.47
C THR A 52 -15.64 5.66 15.93
N SER A 53 -15.81 6.37 17.06
CA SER A 53 -14.75 7.17 17.68
C SER A 53 -13.47 6.36 17.92
N GLU A 54 -13.61 5.11 18.37
CA GLU A 54 -12.46 4.23 18.66
C GLU A 54 -11.68 3.90 17.39
N VAL A 55 -12.38 3.68 16.27
CA VAL A 55 -11.76 3.39 14.97
C VAL A 55 -11.07 4.65 14.42
N PHE A 56 -11.71 5.81 14.54
CA PHE A 56 -11.14 7.08 14.11
C PHE A 56 -9.87 7.41 14.90
N ASP A 57 -9.92 7.31 16.23
CA ASP A 57 -8.78 7.54 17.11
C ASP A 57 -7.65 6.54 16.81
N ALA A 58 -7.97 5.25 16.63
CA ALA A 58 -6.98 4.24 16.26
C ALA A 58 -6.28 4.54 14.93
N ALA A 59 -7.02 4.99 13.92
CA ALA A 59 -6.43 5.42 12.64
C ALA A 59 -5.43 6.58 12.83
N GLY A 60 -5.73 7.53 13.73
CA GLY A 60 -4.85 8.63 14.08
C GLY A 60 -3.53 8.22 14.76
N THR A 61 -3.46 7.02 15.34
CA THR A 61 -2.23 6.50 15.98
C THR A 61 -1.23 5.87 15.00
N LEU A 62 -1.66 5.57 13.77
CA LEU A 62 -0.84 4.85 12.80
C LEU A 62 0.40 5.66 12.40
N LYS A 63 1.55 4.98 12.39
CA LYS A 63 2.83 5.49 11.91
C LYS A 63 3.23 4.81 10.60
N GLN A 64 4.11 5.43 9.82
CA GLN A 64 4.67 4.81 8.61
C GLN A 64 5.13 3.37 8.90
N GLU A 65 4.78 2.44 8.02
CA GLU A 65 5.01 0.99 8.12
C GLU A 65 4.23 0.24 9.20
N SER A 66 3.27 0.88 9.89
CA SER A 66 2.32 0.16 10.74
C SER A 66 1.47 -0.80 9.89
N SER A 67 1.23 -2.02 10.38
CA SER A 67 0.38 -2.98 9.69
C SER A 67 -1.07 -2.85 10.14
N LEU A 68 -1.98 -2.96 9.18
CA LEU A 68 -3.40 -2.78 9.39
C LEU A 68 -4.25 -3.66 8.47
N GLU A 69 -5.49 -3.89 8.89
CA GLU A 69 -6.60 -4.33 8.05
C GLU A 69 -7.60 -3.18 7.97
N ILE A 70 -8.08 -2.85 6.79
CA ILE A 70 -9.07 -1.78 6.60
C ILE A 70 -10.19 -2.28 5.69
N THR A 71 -11.42 -2.05 6.13
CA THR A 71 -12.63 -2.44 5.40
C THR A 71 -13.38 -1.19 4.98
N GLY A 72 -13.88 -1.17 3.75
CA GLY A 72 -14.59 -0.02 3.22
C GLY A 72 -15.16 -0.24 1.84
N LYS A 73 -15.87 0.77 1.35
CA LYS A 73 -16.46 0.80 0.01
C LYS A 73 -15.41 1.24 -1.01
N VAL A 74 -15.28 0.50 -2.10
CA VAL A 74 -14.43 0.89 -3.23
C VAL A 74 -15.13 1.97 -4.06
N VAL A 75 -14.47 3.11 -4.22
CA VAL A 75 -14.99 4.26 -4.97
C VAL A 75 -14.02 4.59 -6.11
N LYS A 76 -14.55 4.81 -7.30
CA LYS A 76 -13.74 5.23 -8.45
C LYS A 76 -13.28 6.68 -8.25
N ASP A 77 -11.99 6.92 -8.36
CA ASP A 77 -11.39 8.26 -8.36
C ASP A 77 -10.18 8.29 -9.29
N GLU A 78 -10.32 8.99 -10.42
CA GLU A 78 -9.28 9.10 -11.45
C GLU A 78 -8.03 9.85 -10.97
N ARG A 79 -8.12 10.61 -9.87
CA ARG A 79 -6.98 11.32 -9.26
C ARG A 79 -6.17 10.41 -8.35
N SER A 80 -6.77 9.33 -7.86
CA SER A 80 -6.14 8.38 -6.96
C SER A 80 -5.18 7.44 -7.69
N VAL A 81 -4.10 7.04 -7.01
CA VAL A 81 -3.16 6.06 -7.54
C VAL A 81 -3.89 4.74 -7.76
N GLY A 82 -3.94 4.27 -9.02
CA GLY A 82 -4.68 3.07 -9.40
C GLY A 82 -6.14 3.32 -9.79
N GLY A 83 -6.64 4.57 -9.73
CA GLY A 83 -7.97 4.96 -10.21
C GLY A 83 -9.12 4.68 -9.24
N TYR A 84 -8.81 4.22 -8.02
CA TYR A 84 -9.79 3.88 -6.99
C TYR A 84 -9.26 4.28 -5.61
N GLU A 85 -10.19 4.58 -4.72
CA GLU A 85 -9.96 4.76 -3.29
C GLU A 85 -10.92 3.91 -2.47
N LEU A 86 -10.66 3.80 -1.17
CA LEU A 86 -11.48 3.06 -0.24
C LEU A 86 -12.07 4.01 0.81
N HIS A 87 -13.39 4.11 0.88
CA HIS A 87 -14.08 4.85 1.93
C HIS A 87 -14.31 3.90 3.10
N ALA A 88 -13.57 4.09 4.19
CA ALA A 88 -13.46 3.13 5.27
C ALA A 88 -14.73 3.10 6.12
N THR A 89 -15.20 1.89 6.40
CA THR A 89 -16.28 1.60 7.37
C THR A 89 -15.74 0.89 8.61
N GLY A 90 -14.45 0.55 8.64
CA GLY A 90 -13.78 -0.06 9.77
C GLY A 90 -12.27 -0.22 9.57
N LEU A 91 -11.53 -0.19 10.66
CA LEU A 91 -10.08 -0.36 10.67
C LEU A 91 -9.65 -1.18 11.88
N LYS A 92 -8.70 -2.09 11.66
CA LYS A 92 -8.03 -2.87 12.69
C LYS A 92 -6.53 -2.66 12.58
N VAL A 93 -5.94 -2.09 13.63
CA VAL A 93 -4.49 -2.01 13.76
C VAL A 93 -3.96 -3.40 14.11
N ILE A 94 -3.01 -3.92 13.32
CA ILE A 94 -2.32 -5.17 13.63
C ILE A 94 -1.08 -4.87 14.47
N HIS A 95 -0.28 -3.89 14.05
CA HIS A 95 0.94 -3.48 14.76
C HIS A 95 1.31 -2.04 14.43
N ILE A 96 1.63 -1.23 15.45
CA ILE A 96 2.17 0.12 15.28
C ILE A 96 3.68 0.03 15.10
N ALA A 97 4.18 0.50 13.95
CA ALA A 97 5.62 0.52 13.72
C ALA A 97 6.32 1.60 14.57
N GLU A 98 7.47 1.24 15.11
CA GLU A 98 8.33 2.12 15.90
C GLU A 98 9.70 2.25 15.23
N ASN A 99 10.32 3.42 15.35
CA ASN A 99 11.70 3.67 14.92
C ASN A 99 12.01 3.28 13.46
N TYR A 100 11.07 3.45 12.52
CA TYR A 100 11.32 3.17 11.10
C TYR A 100 12.40 4.13 10.54
N PRO A 101 13.54 3.60 10.04
CA PRO A 101 14.72 4.43 9.75
C PRO A 101 14.58 5.27 8.47
N ILE A 102 13.76 4.83 7.51
CA ILE A 102 13.64 5.46 6.19
C ILE A 102 12.48 6.46 6.20
N THR A 103 12.73 7.62 6.79
CA THR A 103 11.75 8.72 6.83
C THR A 103 11.51 9.36 5.45
N PRO A 104 10.45 10.17 5.25
CA PRO A 104 10.17 10.84 3.97
C PRO A 104 11.21 11.86 3.48
N LYS A 105 12.29 12.10 4.23
CA LYS A 105 13.41 12.96 3.82
C LYS A 105 14.34 12.20 2.87
N GLU A 106 15.16 12.92 2.12
CA GLU A 106 16.21 12.27 1.34
C GLU A 106 17.26 11.65 2.25
N HIS A 107 17.70 10.45 1.87
CA HIS A 107 18.77 9.71 2.54
C HIS A 107 19.84 9.34 1.52
N GLY A 108 21.10 9.27 1.96
CA GLY A 108 22.21 8.81 1.12
C GLY A 108 22.05 7.35 0.69
N VAL A 109 22.61 6.99 -0.47
CA VAL A 109 22.53 5.63 -1.02
C VAL A 109 23.15 4.60 -0.09
N GLU A 110 24.25 4.93 0.58
CA GLU A 110 24.92 4.05 1.55
C GLU A 110 24.00 3.64 2.69
N PHE A 111 23.39 4.62 3.39
CA PHE A 111 22.38 4.37 4.43
C PHE A 111 21.19 3.54 3.93
N LEU A 112 20.70 3.83 2.72
CA LEU A 112 19.59 3.09 2.12
C LEU A 112 19.98 1.64 1.77
N MET A 113 21.24 1.39 1.44
CA MET A 113 21.78 0.05 1.18
C MET A 113 22.02 -0.74 2.47
N GLU A 114 22.46 -0.12 3.55
CA GLU A 114 22.49 -0.77 4.88
C GLU A 114 21.08 -1.20 5.31
N ASN A 115 20.07 -0.37 5.00
CA ASN A 115 18.67 -0.64 5.26
C ASN A 115 17.93 -1.27 4.07
N ARG A 116 18.65 -1.98 3.17
CA ARG A 116 18.08 -2.45 1.89
C ARG A 116 16.82 -3.29 2.05
N HIS A 117 16.80 -4.15 3.07
CA HIS A 117 15.67 -5.03 3.40
C HIS A 117 14.36 -4.25 3.68
N LEU A 118 14.46 -3.02 4.21
CA LEU A 118 13.33 -2.10 4.36
C LEU A 118 13.14 -1.24 3.12
N TRP A 119 14.22 -0.74 2.53
CA TRP A 119 14.18 0.17 1.38
C TRP A 119 13.51 -0.43 0.14
N LEU A 120 13.58 -1.76 -0.04
CA LEU A 120 12.87 -2.49 -1.08
C LEU A 120 11.35 -2.21 -1.12
N ARG A 121 10.77 -1.78 0.01
CA ARG A 121 9.35 -1.44 0.16
C ARG A 121 8.99 -0.04 -0.35
N SER A 122 10.00 0.81 -0.57
CA SER A 122 9.78 2.15 -1.14
C SER A 122 9.34 2.06 -2.60
N ARG A 123 8.52 3.03 -3.05
CA ARG A 123 7.88 2.99 -4.37
C ARG A 123 8.85 2.80 -5.54
N LYS A 124 10.00 3.51 -5.54
CA LYS A 124 11.00 3.41 -6.60
C LYS A 124 11.66 2.02 -6.65
N GLN A 125 12.01 1.47 -5.48
CA GLN A 125 12.65 0.16 -5.40
C GLN A 125 11.67 -0.97 -5.74
N TRP A 126 10.44 -0.88 -5.26
CA TRP A 126 9.37 -1.79 -5.61
C TRP A 126 9.11 -1.81 -7.12
N ALA A 127 9.02 -0.64 -7.77
CA ALA A 127 8.87 -0.55 -9.23
C ALA A 127 10.05 -1.17 -9.98
N ALA A 128 11.29 -0.87 -9.56
CA ALA A 128 12.49 -1.45 -10.18
C ALA A 128 12.52 -2.99 -10.07
N MET A 129 12.11 -3.56 -8.93
CA MET A 129 12.04 -5.02 -8.76
C MET A 129 10.96 -5.67 -9.63
N ARG A 130 9.84 -4.99 -9.86
CA ARG A 130 8.80 -5.48 -10.80
C ARG A 130 9.30 -5.49 -12.25
N VAL A 131 9.98 -4.44 -12.68
CA VAL A 131 10.62 -4.39 -14.01
C VAL A 131 11.66 -5.49 -14.15
N ARG A 132 12.51 -5.69 -13.12
CA ARG A 132 13.48 -6.79 -13.10
C ARG A 132 12.80 -8.14 -13.25
N ASN A 133 11.72 -8.38 -12.52
CA ASN A 133 10.94 -9.63 -12.63
C ASN A 133 10.40 -9.82 -14.05
N GLU A 134 9.82 -8.79 -14.65
CA GLU A 134 9.28 -8.84 -16.01
C GLU A 134 10.36 -9.16 -17.04
N ILE A 135 11.53 -8.55 -16.94
CA ILE A 135 12.67 -8.83 -17.83
C ILE A 135 13.08 -10.29 -17.74
N ILE A 136 13.24 -10.82 -16.51
CA ILE A 136 13.63 -12.22 -16.30
C ILE A 136 12.56 -13.15 -16.87
N PHE A 137 11.29 -12.89 -16.58
CA PHE A 137 10.17 -13.66 -17.10
C PHE A 137 10.17 -13.69 -18.62
N ALA A 138 10.29 -12.52 -19.28
CA ALA A 138 10.31 -12.41 -20.73
C ALA A 138 11.48 -13.17 -21.37
N ILE A 139 12.68 -13.11 -20.77
CA ILE A 139 13.84 -13.89 -21.22
C ILE A 139 13.54 -15.39 -21.18
N HIS A 140 12.99 -15.87 -20.07
CA HIS A 140 12.68 -17.29 -19.88
C HIS A 140 11.62 -17.74 -20.90
N THR A 141 10.53 -16.99 -21.02
CA THR A 141 9.46 -17.26 -21.99
C THR A 141 9.97 -17.26 -23.42
N PHE A 142 10.85 -16.33 -23.79
CA PHE A 142 11.41 -16.23 -25.14
C PHE A 142 12.20 -17.48 -25.54
N PHE A 143 13.07 -17.96 -24.65
CA PHE A 143 13.95 -19.10 -24.91
C PHE A 143 13.19 -20.43 -24.83
N GLN A 144 12.39 -20.63 -23.78
CA GLN A 144 11.59 -21.86 -23.63
C GLN A 144 10.57 -22.01 -24.77
N GLY A 145 9.95 -20.92 -25.21
CA GLY A 145 9.06 -20.90 -26.38
C GLY A 145 9.75 -21.30 -27.70
N ARG A 146 11.09 -21.39 -27.73
CA ARG A 146 11.91 -21.83 -28.87
C ARG A 146 12.56 -23.20 -28.65
N GLY A 147 12.18 -23.92 -27.60
CA GLY A 147 12.71 -25.25 -27.28
C GLY A 147 14.08 -25.23 -26.59
N PHE A 148 14.56 -24.07 -26.14
CA PHE A 148 15.75 -24.02 -25.28
C PHE A 148 15.40 -24.46 -23.86
N VAL A 149 16.31 -25.19 -23.22
CA VAL A 149 16.18 -25.70 -21.84
C VAL A 149 16.88 -24.74 -20.87
N GLN A 150 16.35 -24.64 -19.65
CA GLN A 150 16.80 -23.70 -18.64
C GLN A 150 17.12 -24.34 -17.30
#